data_AF-A0A2U8VZI2-F1
#
_entry.id   AF-A0A2U8VZI2-F1
#
_cell.length_a   1.000
_cell.length_b   1.000
_cell.length_c   1.000
_cell.angle_alpha   90.00
_cell.angle_beta   90.00
_cell.angle_gamma   90.00
#
_symmetry.space_group_name_H-M   'P 1'
#
loop_
_entity.id
_entity.type
_entity.pdbx_description
1 polymer ?
#
loop_
_entity_poly.entity_id
_entity_poly.type
_entity_poly.pdbx_seq_one_letter_code
_entity_poly.pdbx_strand_id
1 'polypeptide(L)'
;MLHRVPVRLAAAGLVGSLLAAPFAAPARAAPDTAKAGGPCAAVQAQGESFTVCTVDLRRQRVRLFWLGSDGLPYASLGSLAARQGAALSFAMNAGMYDKGQAPVGLYVEDGREMKPVSTANGPGNFHLKPNGVFYVKGERAGVLDTARYLKAKLRPDFATQSGPMLVIDGQIHPKISTDGPSQKIRNGVGVRDDGRTAVFAISERPVTFGAFARLFRDDLGCRNALFLDGSVSSLYAPNLGRSDLSRPLGPLVGAVAR
;
A
#
# COMPACT_ATOMS: atom_id res chain seq x y z
N MET A 1 31.87 60.82 -65.84
CA MET A 1 32.18 60.75 -64.40
C MET A 1 31.09 61.44 -63.61
N LEU A 2 30.77 60.90 -62.43
CA LEU A 2 29.73 61.28 -61.46
C LEU A 2 28.28 60.83 -61.74
N HIS A 3 27.96 59.70 -61.10
CA HIS A 3 26.64 59.14 -60.87
C HIS A 3 25.74 60.05 -60.01
N ARG A 4 24.45 60.10 -60.36
CA ARG A 4 23.37 60.54 -59.47
C ARG A 4 22.81 59.33 -58.72
N VAL A 5 22.85 59.36 -57.39
CA VAL A 5 22.21 58.40 -56.49
C VAL A 5 20.90 59.01 -55.98
N PRO A 6 19.75 58.31 -56.01
CA PRO A 6 18.55 58.75 -55.31
C PRO A 6 18.54 58.23 -53.86
N VAL A 7 18.21 59.12 -52.93
CA VAL A 7 17.96 58.82 -51.52
C VAL A 7 16.57 58.18 -51.38
N ARG A 8 16.50 56.95 -50.85
CA ARG A 8 15.25 56.31 -50.41
C ARG A 8 15.10 56.47 -48.90
N LEU A 9 13.99 57.07 -48.47
CA LEU A 9 13.50 57.03 -47.09
C LEU A 9 13.15 55.58 -46.70
N ALA A 10 13.72 55.07 -45.62
CA ALA A 10 13.30 53.82 -44.98
C ALA A 10 12.36 54.15 -43.81
N ALA A 11 11.10 53.69 -43.90
CA ALA A 11 10.16 53.69 -42.80
C ALA A 11 10.39 52.45 -41.93
N ALA A 12 10.66 52.66 -40.64
CA ALA A 12 10.73 51.60 -39.64
C ALA A 12 9.30 51.25 -39.18
N GLY A 13 8.80 50.07 -39.57
CA GLY A 13 7.58 49.46 -39.01
C GLY A 13 7.96 48.32 -38.08
N LEU A 14 7.63 48.45 -36.79
CA LEU A 14 7.80 47.43 -35.75
C LEU A 14 7.08 46.12 -36.13
N VAL A 15 7.82 45.01 -36.15
CA VAL A 15 7.24 43.65 -36.12
C VAL A 15 7.08 43.24 -34.66
N GLY A 16 5.84 43.26 -34.16
CA GLY A 16 5.50 42.77 -32.82
C GLY A 16 5.59 41.25 -32.75
N SER A 17 6.54 40.72 -31.97
CA SER A 17 6.63 39.30 -31.66
C SER A 17 5.59 38.93 -30.59
N LEU A 18 4.56 38.18 -30.99
CA LEU A 18 3.62 37.53 -30.07
C LEU A 18 4.32 36.33 -29.39
N LEU A 19 4.75 36.52 -28.15
CA LEU A 19 5.19 35.43 -27.27
C LEU A 19 3.98 34.61 -26.84
N ALA A 20 3.86 33.39 -27.37
CA ALA A 20 2.89 32.41 -26.88
C ALA A 20 3.34 31.89 -25.50
N ALA A 21 2.59 32.22 -24.46
CA ALA A 21 2.79 31.69 -23.12
C ALA A 21 2.36 30.20 -23.07
N PRO A 22 3.12 29.33 -22.39
CA PRO A 22 2.72 27.93 -22.23
C PRO A 22 1.55 27.83 -21.25
N PHE A 23 0.45 27.23 -21.70
CA PHE A 23 -0.66 26.83 -20.84
C PHE A 23 -0.19 25.75 -19.86
N ALA A 24 0.04 26.13 -18.60
CA ALA A 24 0.26 25.20 -17.52
C ALA A 24 -1.06 24.47 -17.22
N ALA A 25 -1.11 23.16 -17.47
CA ALA A 25 -2.25 22.33 -17.07
C ALA A 25 -2.35 22.29 -15.54
N PRO A 26 -3.57 22.35 -14.96
CA PRO A 26 -3.73 22.31 -13.52
C PRO A 26 -3.34 20.92 -13.00
N ALA A 27 -2.43 20.89 -12.02
CA ALA A 27 -2.10 19.68 -11.29
C ALA A 27 -3.36 19.17 -10.59
N ARG A 28 -3.78 17.93 -10.88
CA ARG A 28 -4.82 17.23 -10.13
C ARG A 28 -4.32 17.01 -8.70
N ALA A 29 -4.82 17.81 -7.77
CA ALA A 29 -4.66 17.54 -6.35
C ALA A 29 -5.37 16.22 -6.02
N ALA A 30 -4.65 15.29 -5.40
CA ALA A 30 -5.25 14.09 -4.82
C ALA A 30 -6.25 14.51 -3.74
N PRO A 31 -7.40 13.84 -3.61
CA PRO A 31 -8.39 14.21 -2.61
C PRO A 31 -7.83 13.99 -1.20
N ASP A 32 -7.64 15.07 -0.45
CA ASP A 32 -7.42 15.06 0.99
C ASP A 32 -8.74 14.63 1.68
N THR A 33 -8.96 13.33 1.77
CA THR A 33 -10.08 12.76 2.55
C THR A 33 -9.68 12.65 4.02
N ALA A 34 -9.40 13.78 4.66
CA ALA A 34 -9.40 13.88 6.13
C ALA A 34 -10.78 14.37 6.59
N LYS A 35 -11.84 13.59 6.35
CA LYS A 35 -13.16 13.82 6.92
C LYS A 35 -13.30 12.98 8.19
N ALA A 36 -13.77 13.62 9.27
CA ALA A 36 -13.80 13.25 10.69
C ALA A 36 -14.32 11.86 11.14
N GLY A 37 -14.19 10.79 10.35
CA GLY A 37 -14.60 9.45 10.75
C GLY A 37 -13.58 8.41 10.33
N GLY A 38 -12.44 8.29 11.03
CA GLY A 38 -11.46 7.20 10.89
C GLY A 38 -10.63 7.17 9.60
N PRO A 39 -9.68 6.21 9.49
CA PRO A 39 -8.71 6.17 8.40
C PRO A 39 -9.24 5.53 7.11
N CYS A 40 -10.40 4.87 7.17
CA CYS A 40 -10.93 4.04 6.07
C CYS A 40 -12.04 4.74 5.28
N ALA A 41 -12.01 4.62 3.95
CA ALA A 41 -13.04 5.15 3.07
C ALA A 41 -13.29 4.21 1.87
N ALA A 42 -14.49 4.30 1.30
CA ALA A 42 -14.81 3.62 0.05
C ALA A 42 -14.13 4.33 -1.13
N VAL A 43 -13.55 3.56 -2.05
CA VAL A 43 -12.84 4.03 -3.23
C VAL A 43 -13.32 3.24 -4.45
N GLN A 44 -13.64 3.95 -5.53
CA GLN A 44 -13.91 3.35 -6.83
C GLN A 44 -12.68 3.56 -7.72
N ALA A 45 -12.16 2.49 -8.29
CA ALA A 45 -10.99 2.54 -9.17
C ALA A 45 -11.10 1.44 -10.22
N GLN A 46 -10.80 1.77 -11.48
CA GLN A 46 -10.77 0.79 -12.58
C GLN A 46 -12.07 -0.02 -12.73
N GLY A 47 -13.22 0.56 -12.40
CA GLY A 47 -14.52 -0.13 -12.44
C GLY A 47 -14.81 -1.07 -11.26
N GLU A 48 -13.94 -1.08 -10.25
CA GLU A 48 -14.05 -1.92 -9.05
C GLU A 48 -14.16 -1.10 -7.78
N SER A 49 -14.77 -1.69 -6.76
CA SER A 49 -14.98 -1.08 -5.44
C SER A 49 -14.02 -1.64 -4.41
N PHE A 50 -13.42 -0.73 -3.64
CA PHE A 50 -12.45 -1.03 -2.59
C PHE A 50 -12.79 -0.26 -1.31
N THR A 51 -12.37 -0.79 -0.17
CA THR A 51 -12.16 0.00 1.04
C THR A 51 -10.67 0.26 1.20
N VAL A 52 -10.29 1.52 1.36
CA VAL A 52 -8.90 1.96 1.52
C VAL A 52 -8.74 2.64 2.87
N CYS A 53 -7.77 2.19 3.66
CA CYS A 53 -7.43 2.73 4.96
C CYS A 53 -6.05 3.38 4.92
N THR A 54 -6.02 4.70 5.05
CA THR A 54 -4.78 5.50 4.98
C THR A 54 -4.35 5.92 6.39
N VAL A 55 -3.13 5.55 6.78
CA VAL A 55 -2.61 5.75 8.12
C VAL A 55 -1.37 6.64 8.08
N ASP A 56 -1.46 7.81 8.72
CA ASP A 56 -0.31 8.69 8.97
C ASP A 56 0.42 8.22 10.24
N LEU A 57 1.65 7.72 10.07
CA LEU A 57 2.47 7.17 11.17
C LEU A 57 2.93 8.21 12.20
N ARG A 58 2.74 9.51 11.93
CA ARG A 58 2.94 10.59 12.91
C ARG A 58 1.75 10.77 13.85
N ARG A 59 0.58 10.26 13.46
CA ARG A 59 -0.68 10.41 14.21
C ARG A 59 -1.12 9.10 14.87
N GLN A 60 -0.75 7.97 14.28
CA GLN A 60 -1.16 6.65 14.72
C GLN A 60 0.03 5.69 14.71
N ARG A 61 -0.09 4.58 15.45
CA ARG A 61 0.91 3.51 15.44
C ARG A 61 0.36 2.34 14.63
N VAL A 62 1.07 1.95 13.58
CA VAL A 62 0.81 0.67 12.91
C VAL A 62 1.53 -0.42 13.68
N ARG A 63 0.79 -1.44 14.10
CA ARG A 63 1.28 -2.59 14.86
C ARG A 63 0.90 -3.89 14.16
N LEU A 64 1.66 -4.94 14.45
CA LEU A 64 1.28 -6.31 14.15
C LEU A 64 0.85 -7.01 15.43
N PHE A 65 -0.07 -7.96 15.29
CA PHE A 65 -0.60 -8.76 16.38
C PHE A 65 -0.69 -10.21 15.93
N TRP A 66 0.02 -11.11 16.59
CA TRP A 66 -0.13 -12.55 16.33
C TRP A 66 -0.64 -13.28 17.55
N LEU A 67 0.11 -13.24 18.65
CA LEU A 67 -0.21 -13.96 19.88
C LEU A 67 -0.67 -12.99 20.97
N GLY A 68 -1.64 -13.41 21.75
CA GLY A 68 -2.04 -12.76 22.99
C GLY A 68 -1.02 -12.97 24.11
N SER A 69 -1.28 -12.32 25.26
CA SER A 69 -0.50 -12.52 26.49
C SER A 69 -0.58 -13.94 27.04
N ASP A 70 -1.60 -14.70 26.64
CA ASP A 70 -1.83 -16.12 26.89
C ASP A 70 -1.01 -17.03 25.95
N GLY A 71 -0.27 -16.46 24.99
CA GLY A 71 0.50 -17.21 23.99
C GLY A 71 -0.37 -17.81 22.88
N LEU A 72 -1.68 -17.56 22.88
CA LEU A 72 -2.62 -18.07 21.88
C LEU A 72 -2.84 -17.05 20.76
N PRO A 73 -3.06 -17.48 19.50
CA PRO A 73 -3.37 -16.56 18.42
C PRO A 73 -4.63 -15.74 18.69
N TYR A 74 -4.64 -14.47 18.29
CA TYR A 74 -5.86 -13.66 18.31
C TYR A 74 -6.98 -14.26 17.47
N ALA A 75 -6.62 -14.90 16.36
CA ALA A 75 -7.49 -15.65 15.45
C ALA A 75 -8.62 -14.88 14.75
N SER A 76 -9.02 -13.70 15.21
CA SER A 76 -10.08 -12.90 14.60
C SER A 76 -9.91 -11.41 14.86
N LEU A 77 -10.48 -10.60 13.97
CA LEU A 77 -10.51 -9.15 14.13
C LEU A 77 -11.38 -8.72 15.31
N GLY A 78 -12.46 -9.45 15.60
CA GLY A 78 -13.32 -9.20 16.76
C GLY A 78 -12.59 -9.42 18.09
N SER A 79 -11.81 -10.50 18.21
CA SER A 79 -10.97 -10.76 19.38
C SER A 79 -9.91 -9.68 19.56
N LEU A 80 -9.27 -9.23 18.48
CA LEU A 80 -8.32 -8.11 18.53
C LEU A 80 -9.02 -6.81 18.96
N ALA A 81 -10.16 -6.48 18.36
CA ALA A 81 -10.94 -5.28 18.68
C ALA A 81 -11.40 -5.27 20.14
N ALA A 82 -11.83 -6.42 20.68
CA ALA A 82 -12.21 -6.55 22.09
C ALA A 82 -11.02 -6.29 23.04
N ARG A 83 -9.81 -6.73 22.68
CA ARG A 83 -8.60 -6.50 23.51
C ARG A 83 -8.05 -5.07 23.39
N GLN A 84 -8.10 -4.46 22.20
CA GLN A 84 -7.56 -3.11 21.97
C GLN A 84 -8.57 -1.99 22.24
N GLY A 85 -9.87 -2.30 22.22
CA GLY A 85 -10.95 -1.35 22.45
C GLY A 85 -10.94 -0.19 21.46
N ALA A 86 -11.34 1.00 21.94
CA ALA A 86 -11.48 2.21 21.14
C ALA A 86 -10.17 2.73 20.54
N ALA A 87 -9.01 2.25 21.01
CA ALA A 87 -7.73 2.63 20.43
C ALA A 87 -7.55 2.07 19.02
N LEU A 88 -8.19 0.95 18.67
CA LEU A 88 -8.07 0.31 17.37
C LEU A 88 -8.94 1.00 16.32
N SER A 89 -8.30 1.78 15.46
CA SER A 89 -8.99 2.55 14.40
C SER A 89 -9.22 1.76 13.11
N PHE A 90 -8.49 0.66 12.94
CA PHE A 90 -8.56 -0.23 11.79
C PHE A 90 -7.76 -1.51 12.07
N ALA A 91 -8.19 -2.64 11.51
CA ALA A 91 -7.38 -3.85 11.43
C ALA A 91 -7.74 -4.72 10.21
N MET A 92 -6.77 -5.50 9.74
CA MET A 92 -6.96 -6.56 8.74
C MET A 92 -5.98 -7.71 8.98
N ASN A 93 -6.18 -8.83 8.31
CA ASN A 93 -5.17 -9.89 8.24
C ASN A 93 -3.88 -9.36 7.60
N ALA A 94 -2.72 -9.73 8.15
CA ALA A 94 -1.40 -9.33 7.69
C ALA A 94 -0.82 -10.36 6.70
N GLY A 95 0.48 -10.68 6.82
CA GLY A 95 1.12 -11.65 5.94
C GLY A 95 0.56 -13.07 6.06
N MET A 96 0.92 -13.90 5.08
CA MET A 96 0.44 -15.28 4.99
C MET A 96 0.82 -16.14 6.20
N TYR A 97 -0.06 -17.09 6.50
CA TYR A 97 0.05 -17.99 7.63
C TYR A 97 -0.27 -19.44 7.24
N ASP A 98 0.18 -20.38 8.06
CA ASP A 98 -0.07 -21.82 7.89
C ASP A 98 -1.37 -22.28 8.56
N LYS A 99 -1.68 -23.57 8.53
CA LYS A 99 -2.91 -24.10 9.15
C LYS A 99 -2.99 -23.90 10.67
N GLY A 100 -1.85 -23.68 11.33
CA GLY A 100 -1.74 -23.38 12.75
C GLY A 100 -1.71 -21.88 13.06
N GLN A 101 -2.07 -21.03 12.09
CA GLN A 101 -2.11 -19.56 12.23
C GLN A 101 -0.73 -18.92 12.43
N ALA A 102 0.35 -19.67 12.22
CA ALA A 102 1.70 -19.15 12.34
C ALA A 102 2.14 -18.47 11.03
N PRO A 103 2.90 -17.36 11.09
CA PRO A 103 3.45 -16.72 9.91
C PRO A 103 4.31 -17.69 9.08
N VAL A 104 4.10 -17.70 7.75
CA VAL A 104 4.89 -18.52 6.82
C VAL A 104 6.31 -17.99 6.64
N GLY A 105 6.48 -16.67 6.74
CA GLY A 105 7.76 -15.96 6.58
C GLY A 105 8.06 -15.04 7.74
N LEU A 106 8.91 -14.03 7.50
CA LEU A 106 9.34 -13.07 8.52
C LEU A 106 8.16 -12.54 9.34
N TYR A 107 8.32 -12.57 10.66
CA TYR A 107 7.43 -11.90 11.59
C TYR A 107 8.24 -11.25 12.70
N VAL A 108 8.10 -9.93 12.82
CA VAL A 108 8.70 -9.11 13.88
C VAL A 108 7.57 -8.37 14.58
N GLU A 109 7.54 -8.47 15.91
CA GLU A 109 6.57 -7.78 16.78
C GLU A 109 7.32 -7.14 17.95
N ASP A 110 7.08 -5.85 18.19
CA ASP A 110 7.74 -5.04 19.22
C ASP A 110 9.29 -5.18 19.20
N GLY A 111 9.86 -5.20 17.99
CA GLY A 111 11.31 -5.30 17.74
C GLY A 111 11.90 -6.71 17.90
N ARG A 112 11.09 -7.71 18.26
CA ARG A 112 11.50 -9.10 18.41
C ARG A 112 11.15 -9.91 17.17
N GLU A 113 12.16 -10.50 16.53
CA GLU A 113 11.95 -11.48 15.47
C GLU A 113 11.42 -12.79 16.08
N MET A 114 10.20 -13.17 15.69
CA MET A 114 9.56 -14.41 16.12
C MET A 114 9.58 -15.49 15.04
N LYS A 115 9.70 -15.07 13.77
CA LYS A 115 9.87 -15.97 12.63
C LYS A 115 10.88 -15.35 11.66
N PRO A 116 11.87 -16.10 11.16
CA PRO A 116 12.86 -15.57 10.23
C PRO A 116 12.30 -15.37 8.82
N VAL A 117 13.03 -14.59 8.02
CA VAL A 117 12.74 -14.42 6.60
C VAL A 117 12.76 -15.78 5.89
N SER A 118 11.72 -16.05 5.09
CA SER A 118 11.69 -17.22 4.20
C SER A 118 12.07 -16.83 2.78
N THR A 119 13.14 -17.46 2.26
CA THR A 119 13.58 -17.37 0.86
C THR A 119 13.22 -18.61 0.06
N ALA A 120 12.54 -19.58 0.67
CA ALA A 120 12.17 -20.83 0.05
C ALA A 120 11.36 -20.60 -1.24
N ASN A 121 11.46 -21.58 -2.15
CA ASN A 121 10.58 -21.73 -3.29
C ASN A 121 9.48 -22.72 -2.94
N GLY A 122 8.36 -22.64 -3.65
CA GLY A 122 7.21 -23.49 -3.38
C GLY A 122 6.01 -23.09 -4.22
N PRO A 123 4.86 -23.74 -4.00
CA PRO A 123 3.61 -23.39 -4.68
C PRO A 123 2.91 -22.19 -4.01
N GLY A 124 1.99 -21.57 -4.75
CA GLY A 124 1.10 -20.53 -4.21
C GLY A 124 1.72 -19.13 -4.13
N ASN A 125 0.89 -18.19 -3.70
CA ASN A 125 1.16 -16.75 -3.82
C ASN A 125 2.42 -16.30 -3.04
N PHE A 126 2.68 -16.88 -1.85
CA PHE A 126 3.87 -16.56 -1.06
C PHE A 126 5.18 -16.76 -1.84
N HIS A 127 5.19 -17.77 -2.71
CA HIS A 127 6.35 -18.19 -3.49
C HIS A 127 6.38 -17.59 -4.89
N LEU A 128 5.37 -16.79 -5.27
CA LEU A 128 5.39 -16.01 -6.51
C LEU A 128 6.39 -14.86 -6.35
N LYS A 129 7.66 -15.14 -6.66
CA LYS A 129 8.76 -14.18 -6.50
C LYS A 129 8.73 -13.07 -7.57
N PRO A 130 9.11 -11.83 -7.20
CA PRO A 130 9.48 -11.40 -5.84
C PRO A 130 8.28 -11.31 -4.88
N ASN A 131 8.46 -11.93 -3.71
CA ASN A 131 7.66 -11.69 -2.53
C ASN A 131 8.35 -10.59 -1.70
N GLY A 132 7.72 -10.10 -0.63
CA GLY A 132 8.23 -8.92 0.06
C GLY A 132 7.88 -8.83 1.53
N VAL A 133 8.39 -7.76 2.14
CA VAL A 133 8.24 -7.45 3.56
C VAL A 133 7.67 -6.05 3.68
N PHE A 134 6.53 -5.93 4.37
CA PHE A 134 6.08 -4.67 4.94
C PHE A 134 6.72 -4.52 6.32
N TYR A 135 7.28 -3.34 6.61
CA TYR A 135 7.90 -3.06 7.89
C TYR A 135 7.55 -1.66 8.40
N VAL A 136 7.65 -1.49 9.72
CA VAL A 136 7.48 -0.23 10.44
C VAL A 136 8.67 -0.03 11.38
N LYS A 137 9.21 1.19 11.42
CA LYS A 137 10.27 1.64 12.33
C LYS A 137 9.96 3.06 12.81
N GLY A 138 9.51 3.20 14.04
CA GLY A 138 9.03 4.46 14.61
C GLY A 138 7.93 5.07 13.74
N GLU A 139 8.20 6.23 13.16
CA GLU A 139 7.28 6.95 12.27
C GLU A 139 7.46 6.65 10.79
N ARG A 140 8.29 5.65 10.46
CA ARG A 140 8.55 5.26 9.10
C ARG A 140 8.01 3.88 8.81
N ALA A 141 7.52 3.70 7.59
CA ALA A 141 7.17 2.39 7.05
C ALA A 141 7.83 2.19 5.69
N GLY A 142 7.83 0.96 5.23
CA GLY A 142 8.22 0.64 3.86
C GLY A 142 7.75 -0.74 3.43
N VAL A 143 7.77 -0.94 2.12
CA VAL A 143 7.63 -2.25 1.50
C VAL A 143 8.88 -2.49 0.66
N LEU A 144 9.55 -3.62 0.87
CA LEU A 144 10.71 -4.04 0.10
C LEU A 144 10.48 -5.46 -0.40
N ASP A 145 10.99 -5.77 -1.61
CA ASP A 145 11.16 -7.18 -1.95
C ASP A 145 12.12 -7.85 -0.97
N THR A 146 11.97 -9.17 -0.80
CA THR A 146 12.71 -9.94 0.21
C THR A 146 14.23 -9.80 0.07
N ALA A 147 14.77 -9.73 -1.14
CA ALA A 147 16.22 -9.64 -1.34
C ALA A 147 16.76 -8.26 -0.93
N ARG A 148 16.04 -7.18 -1.25
CA ARG A 148 16.38 -5.83 -0.78
C ARG A 148 16.23 -5.69 0.73
N TYR A 149 15.19 -6.27 1.32
CA TYR A 149 15.01 -6.27 2.78
C TYR A 149 16.22 -6.89 3.51
N LEU A 150 16.67 -8.07 3.05
CA LEU A 150 17.84 -8.75 3.63
C LEU A 150 19.13 -7.91 3.51
N LYS A 151 19.33 -7.23 2.37
CA LYS A 151 20.50 -6.36 2.16
C LYS A 151 20.46 -5.10 3.02
N ALA A 152 19.28 -4.57 3.30
CA ALA A 152 19.10 -3.36 4.08
C ALA A 152 19.43 -3.53 5.57
N LYS A 153 19.47 -4.77 6.09
CA LYS A 153 19.78 -5.10 7.50
C LYS A 153 18.99 -4.27 8.51
N LEU A 154 17.71 -4.03 8.19
CA LEU A 154 16.81 -3.25 9.02
C LEU A 154 16.54 -3.98 10.35
N ARG A 155 16.32 -3.19 11.42
CA ARG A 155 15.83 -3.69 12.72
C ARG A 155 14.47 -3.07 13.00
N PRO A 156 13.41 -3.45 12.26
CA PRO A 156 12.10 -2.82 12.39
C PRO A 156 11.46 -3.12 13.74
N ASP A 157 10.51 -2.29 14.14
CA ASP A 157 9.69 -2.55 15.32
C ASP A 157 8.60 -3.57 14.98
N PHE A 158 8.09 -3.52 13.75
CA PHE A 158 7.16 -4.51 13.21
C PHE A 158 7.52 -4.88 11.78
N ALA A 159 7.39 -6.15 11.42
CA ALA A 159 7.54 -6.59 10.04
C ALA A 159 6.75 -7.87 9.76
N THR A 160 6.18 -7.96 8.57
CA THR A 160 5.49 -9.16 8.09
C THR A 160 5.89 -9.43 6.65
N GLN A 161 6.24 -10.69 6.36
CA GLN A 161 6.51 -11.14 5.00
C GLN A 161 5.24 -11.73 4.37
N SER A 162 5.03 -11.42 3.10
CA SER A 162 3.96 -11.99 2.29
C SER A 162 4.37 -12.00 0.82
N GLY A 163 3.48 -12.40 -0.07
CA GLY A 163 3.76 -12.37 -1.50
C GLY A 163 2.53 -12.64 -2.38
N PRO A 164 2.52 -12.20 -3.64
CA PRO A 164 3.62 -11.50 -4.31
C PRO A 164 3.75 -10.03 -3.88
N MET A 165 4.87 -9.40 -4.22
CA MET A 165 4.86 -7.94 -4.40
C MET A 165 3.82 -7.61 -5.47
N LEU A 166 3.03 -6.55 -5.27
CA LEU A 166 2.08 -6.05 -6.26
C LEU A 166 2.74 -5.04 -7.18
N VAL A 167 3.48 -4.11 -6.58
CA VAL A 167 4.19 -3.02 -7.27
C VAL A 167 5.62 -2.97 -6.72
N ILE A 168 6.59 -2.78 -7.60
CA ILE A 168 8.02 -2.75 -7.31
C ILE A 168 8.61 -1.55 -8.05
N ASP A 169 9.08 -0.56 -7.30
CA ASP A 169 9.63 0.71 -7.82
C ASP A 169 8.72 1.46 -8.82
N GLY A 170 7.40 1.28 -8.70
CA GLY A 170 6.39 1.86 -9.60
C GLY A 170 6.01 0.96 -10.78
N GLN A 171 6.58 -0.24 -10.89
CA GLN A 171 6.23 -1.23 -11.90
C GLN A 171 5.36 -2.33 -11.31
N ILE A 172 4.32 -2.77 -12.03
CA ILE A 172 3.55 -3.95 -11.61
C ILE A 172 4.45 -5.18 -11.68
N HIS A 173 4.31 -6.06 -10.71
CA HIS A 173 5.07 -7.31 -10.65
C HIS A 173 5.01 -8.07 -11.98
N PRO A 174 6.16 -8.49 -12.55
CA PRO A 174 6.24 -8.97 -13.95
C PRO A 174 5.44 -10.25 -14.23
N LYS A 175 5.19 -11.08 -13.22
CA LYS A 175 4.35 -12.29 -13.33
C LYS A 175 2.86 -12.05 -13.07
N ILE A 176 2.44 -10.81 -12.76
CA ILE A 176 1.02 -10.47 -12.64
C ILE A 176 0.51 -10.11 -14.04
N SER A 177 -0.42 -10.90 -14.56
CA SER A 177 -1.13 -10.55 -15.79
C SER A 177 -2.17 -9.45 -15.55
N THR A 178 -2.38 -8.61 -16.56
CA THR A 178 -3.33 -7.49 -16.52
C THR A 178 -4.73 -7.95 -16.12
N ASP A 179 -5.22 -9.02 -16.74
CA ASP A 179 -6.55 -9.61 -16.56
C ASP A 179 -6.43 -11.12 -16.31
N GLY A 180 -5.62 -11.48 -15.31
CA GLY A 180 -5.41 -12.88 -14.95
C GLY A 180 -6.70 -13.59 -14.52
N PRO A 181 -6.78 -14.93 -14.73
CA PRO A 181 -8.01 -15.69 -14.47
C PRO A 181 -8.37 -15.81 -12.98
N SER A 182 -7.43 -15.51 -12.08
CA SER A 182 -7.67 -15.58 -10.64
C SER A 182 -8.38 -14.33 -10.14
N GLN A 183 -9.64 -14.47 -9.76
CA GLN A 183 -10.42 -13.44 -9.07
C GLN A 183 -10.70 -13.87 -7.63
N LYS A 184 -10.33 -13.02 -6.67
CA LYS A 184 -10.54 -13.24 -5.23
C LYS A 184 -10.77 -11.91 -4.53
N ILE A 185 -11.35 -11.94 -3.34
CA ILE A 185 -11.20 -10.83 -2.41
C ILE A 185 -9.71 -10.74 -2.05
N ARG A 186 -9.15 -9.54 -2.12
CA ARG A 186 -7.72 -9.29 -1.94
C ARG A 186 -7.53 -8.16 -0.95
N ASN A 187 -6.56 -8.30 -0.07
CA ASN A 187 -6.02 -7.19 0.70
C ASN A 187 -4.51 -7.02 0.50
N GLY A 188 -4.04 -5.81 0.78
CA GLY A 188 -2.68 -5.41 0.49
C GLY A 188 -2.28 -4.17 1.27
N VAL A 189 -0.98 -3.89 1.26
CA VAL A 189 -0.40 -2.69 1.85
C VAL A 189 0.61 -2.05 0.90
N GLY A 190 0.52 -0.75 0.74
CA GLY A 190 1.52 0.09 0.10
C GLY A 190 2.01 1.17 1.05
N VAL A 191 3.12 1.81 0.69
CA VAL A 191 3.65 2.96 1.42
C VAL A 191 3.92 4.08 0.43
N ARG A 192 3.47 5.30 0.75
CA ARG A 192 3.74 6.49 -0.08
C ARG A 192 5.22 6.88 0.03
N ASP A 193 5.69 7.66 -0.94
CA ASP A 193 7.11 8.03 -1.06
C ASP A 193 7.65 8.85 0.13
N ASP A 194 6.77 9.46 0.93
CA ASP A 194 7.15 10.11 2.19
C ASP A 194 7.73 9.11 3.23
N GLY A 195 7.42 7.82 3.08
CA GLY A 195 7.73 6.75 4.01
C GLY A 195 7.01 6.88 5.35
N ARG A 196 5.99 7.74 5.46
CA ARG A 196 5.24 8.07 6.68
C ARG A 196 3.74 7.81 6.55
N THR A 197 3.28 7.48 5.34
CA THR A 197 1.89 7.12 5.08
C THR A 197 1.81 5.67 4.59
N ALA A 198 1.23 4.80 5.42
CA ALA A 198 0.88 3.43 5.03
C ALA A 198 -0.56 3.39 4.50
N VAL A 199 -0.76 2.74 3.36
CA VAL A 199 -2.05 2.63 2.68
C VAL A 199 -2.43 1.16 2.62
N PHE A 200 -3.50 0.79 3.30
CA PHE A 200 -4.05 -0.55 3.28
C PHE A 200 -5.30 -0.56 2.40
N ALA A 201 -5.52 -1.64 1.65
CA ALA A 201 -6.70 -1.76 0.82
C ALA A 201 -7.28 -3.17 0.90
N ILE A 202 -8.59 -3.28 0.74
CA ILE A 202 -9.33 -4.53 0.52
C ILE A 202 -10.34 -4.32 -0.61
N SER A 203 -10.51 -5.31 -1.49
CA SER A 203 -11.54 -5.30 -2.52
C SER A 203 -12.91 -5.71 -1.96
N GLU A 204 -13.99 -5.05 -2.37
CA GLU A 204 -15.36 -5.42 -1.93
C GLU A 204 -15.93 -6.62 -2.70
N ARG A 205 -15.37 -6.90 -3.89
CA ARG A 205 -15.73 -8.04 -4.74
C ARG A 205 -14.48 -8.75 -5.24
N PRO A 206 -14.58 -9.99 -5.75
CA PRO A 206 -13.44 -10.67 -6.33
C PRO A 206 -12.81 -9.86 -7.47
N VAL A 207 -11.51 -9.61 -7.39
CA VAL A 207 -10.74 -8.88 -8.41
C VAL A 207 -9.50 -9.66 -8.84
N THR A 208 -9.00 -9.35 -10.04
CA THR A 208 -7.73 -9.90 -10.53
C THR A 208 -6.54 -9.32 -9.76
N PHE A 209 -5.41 -10.01 -9.77
CA PHE A 209 -4.16 -9.44 -9.25
C PHE A 209 -3.76 -8.17 -10.00
N GLY A 210 -3.97 -8.12 -11.32
CA GLY A 210 -3.66 -6.95 -12.13
C GLY A 210 -4.49 -5.73 -11.75
N ALA A 211 -5.81 -5.88 -11.57
CA ALA A 211 -6.67 -4.80 -11.11
C ALA A 211 -6.24 -4.30 -9.72
N PHE A 212 -5.92 -5.21 -8.80
CA PHE A 212 -5.48 -4.85 -7.46
C PHE A 212 -4.10 -4.17 -7.44
N ALA A 213 -3.17 -4.59 -8.30
CA ALA A 213 -1.87 -3.94 -8.44
C ALA A 213 -1.98 -2.54 -9.06
N ARG A 214 -2.88 -2.36 -10.05
CA ARG A 214 -3.19 -1.05 -10.63
C ARG A 214 -3.78 -0.08 -9.61
N LEU A 215 -4.68 -0.53 -8.74
CA LEU A 215 -5.17 0.29 -7.63
C LEU A 215 -3.99 0.91 -6.84
N PHE A 216 -3.03 0.09 -6.41
CA PHE A 216 -1.89 0.60 -5.63
C PHE A 216 -1.00 1.56 -6.44
N ARG A 217 -0.68 1.21 -7.70
CA ARG A 217 0.24 1.99 -8.53
C ARG A 217 -0.40 3.30 -9.03
N ASP A 218 -1.58 3.20 -9.62
CA ASP A 218 -2.20 4.25 -10.43
C ASP A 218 -3.09 5.16 -9.58
N ASP A 219 -3.87 4.58 -8.66
CA ASP A 219 -4.87 5.34 -7.89
C ASP A 219 -4.38 5.74 -6.49
N LEU A 220 -3.57 4.90 -5.83
CA LEU A 220 -3.08 5.13 -4.46
C LEU A 220 -1.65 5.68 -4.41
N GLY A 221 -0.97 5.80 -5.56
CA GLY A 221 0.37 6.39 -5.67
C GLY A 221 1.46 5.64 -4.90
N CYS A 222 1.32 4.33 -4.72
CA CYS A 222 2.29 3.50 -4.01
C CYS A 222 3.31 2.91 -4.99
N ARG A 223 4.58 3.33 -4.89
CA ARG A 223 5.67 2.77 -5.71
C ARG A 223 6.06 1.36 -5.30
N ASN A 224 5.81 0.98 -4.05
CA ASN A 224 5.98 -0.38 -3.57
C ASN A 224 4.72 -0.80 -2.82
N ALA A 225 4.19 -1.96 -3.17
CA ALA A 225 3.00 -2.53 -2.54
C ALA A 225 3.11 -4.04 -2.46
N LEU A 226 2.55 -4.61 -1.39
CA LEU A 226 2.63 -6.01 -1.03
C LEU A 226 1.22 -6.59 -0.91
N PHE A 227 1.02 -7.74 -1.55
CA PHE A 227 -0.16 -8.56 -1.31
C PHE A 227 -0.05 -9.23 0.05
N LEU A 228 -1.09 -9.13 0.87
CA LEU A 228 -1.14 -9.74 2.20
C LEU A 228 -1.64 -11.19 2.09
N ASP A 229 -2.45 -11.68 3.02
CA ASP A 229 -2.95 -13.06 2.92
C ASP A 229 -3.95 -13.23 1.76
N GLY A 230 -3.85 -14.38 1.08
CA GLY A 230 -4.69 -14.77 -0.05
C GLY A 230 -5.57 -15.98 0.18
N SER A 231 -5.54 -16.55 1.39
CA SER A 231 -6.51 -17.56 1.82
C SER A 231 -7.81 -16.89 2.27
N VAL A 232 -7.68 -15.76 2.95
CA VAL A 232 -8.76 -14.97 3.51
C VAL A 232 -8.35 -13.49 3.52
N SER A 233 -9.29 -12.60 3.21
CA SER A 233 -9.13 -11.15 3.38
C SER A 233 -10.31 -10.63 4.19
N SER A 234 -10.04 -9.86 5.24
CA SER A 234 -11.06 -9.37 6.17
C SER A 234 -10.66 -8.01 6.73
N LEU A 235 -11.66 -7.19 7.04
CA LEU A 235 -11.48 -5.83 7.51
C LEU A 235 -12.31 -5.53 8.77
N TYR A 236 -11.67 -4.83 9.70
CA TYR A 236 -12.30 -4.11 10.80
C TYR A 236 -12.05 -2.62 10.57
N ALA A 237 -13.13 -1.87 10.37
CA ALA A 237 -13.14 -0.43 10.13
C ALA A 237 -14.35 0.18 10.87
N PRO A 238 -14.21 0.52 12.16
CA PRO A 238 -15.32 0.94 13.01
C PRO A 238 -15.96 2.23 12.51
N ASN A 239 -15.18 3.09 11.86
CA ASN A 239 -15.66 4.31 11.26
C ASN A 239 -16.60 4.12 10.06
N LEU A 240 -16.56 2.94 9.45
CA LEU A 240 -17.48 2.50 8.40
C LEU A 240 -18.55 1.53 8.94
N GLY A 241 -18.58 1.30 10.26
CA GLY A 241 -19.45 0.29 10.88
C GLY A 241 -19.13 -1.15 10.44
N ARG A 242 -17.91 -1.42 9.95
CA ARG A 242 -17.54 -2.71 9.38
C ARG A 242 -16.70 -3.55 10.34
N SER A 243 -17.10 -4.80 10.52
CA SER A 243 -16.34 -5.82 11.23
C SER A 243 -16.60 -7.17 10.59
N ASP A 244 -15.70 -7.59 9.71
CA ASP A 244 -15.86 -8.84 8.97
C ASP A 244 -15.69 -10.06 9.89
N LEU A 245 -16.61 -11.02 9.78
CA LEU A 245 -16.46 -12.35 10.34
C LEU A 245 -15.77 -13.25 9.33
N SER A 246 -14.83 -14.07 9.82
CA SER A 246 -14.03 -14.91 8.94
C SER A 246 -13.58 -16.21 9.61
N ARG A 247 -13.01 -17.10 8.79
CA ARG A 247 -12.26 -18.25 9.31
C ARG A 247 -11.09 -17.76 10.19
N PRO A 248 -10.57 -18.61 11.09
CA PRO A 248 -9.44 -18.24 11.93
C PRO A 248 -8.29 -17.65 11.12
N LEU A 249 -7.91 -16.42 11.48
CA LEU A 249 -6.87 -15.62 10.86
C LEU A 249 -5.52 -15.90 11.52
N GLY A 250 -4.43 -15.72 10.78
CA GLY A 250 -3.08 -15.69 11.31
C GLY A 250 -2.72 -14.31 11.89
N PRO A 251 -1.51 -13.81 11.61
CA PRO A 251 -1.10 -12.48 12.02
C PRO A 251 -2.04 -11.40 11.50
N LEU A 252 -2.25 -10.37 12.31
CA LEU A 252 -3.08 -9.21 12.02
C LEU A 252 -2.21 -7.96 11.98
N VAL A 253 -2.65 -6.96 11.24
CA VAL A 253 -2.09 -5.61 11.21
C VAL A 253 -3.18 -4.62 11.58
N GLY A 254 -2.86 -3.62 12.38
CA GLY A 254 -3.83 -2.61 12.78
C GLY A 254 -3.19 -1.27 13.10
N ALA A 255 -4.00 -0.22 13.01
CA ALA A 255 -3.63 1.13 13.38
C ALA A 255 -4.27 1.49 14.71
N VAL A 256 -3.46 1.82 15.71
CA VAL A 256 -3.92 2.25 17.03
C VAL A 256 -3.63 3.72 17.28
N ALA A 257 -4.47 4.37 18.08
CA ALA A 257 -4.20 5.71 18.61
C ALA A 257 -2.84 5.74 19.33
N ARG A 258 -2.20 6.91 19.31
CA ARG A 258 -0.82 7.08 19.77
C ARG A 258 -0.66 7.10 21.28
#